data_AF-A0ABD5PIL9-F1
#
_entry.id   AF-A0ABD5PIL9-F1
#
_cell.length_a   1.000
_cell.length_b   1.000
_cell.length_c   1.000
_cell.angle_alpha   90.00
_cell.angle_beta   90.00
_cell.angle_gamma   90.00
#
_symmetry.space_group_name_H-M   'P 1'
#
loop_
_entity.id
_entity.type
_entity.pdbx_description
1 polymer ?
#
loop_
_entity_poly.entity_id
_entity_poly.type
_entity_poly.pdbx_seq_one_letter_code
_entity_poly.pdbx_strand_id
1 'polypeptide(L)' 'MTVEDAVTQEIAAAHYDDEITIDQLTELVGAETAANLWVLKQQLDEDFVNEVADA' A
#
# COMPACT_ATOMS: atom_id res chain seq x y z
N MET A 1 -18.10 -4.68 -8.20
CA MET A 1 -16.68 -4.40 -8.39
C MET A 1 -16.54 -3.64 -9.70
N THR A 2 -16.09 -2.39 -9.65
CA THR A 2 -15.83 -1.58 -10.85
C THR A 2 -14.43 -1.91 -11.38
N VAL A 3 -14.15 -1.54 -12.64
CA VAL A 3 -12.79 -1.67 -13.20
C VAL A 3 -11.81 -0.75 -12.45
N GLU A 4 -12.28 0.40 -11.98
CA GLU A 4 -11.49 1.39 -11.24
C GLU A 4 -11.04 0.84 -9.88
N ASP A 5 -11.91 0.11 -9.16
CA ASP A 5 -11.54 -0.62 -7.94
C ASP A 5 -10.47 -1.67 -8.20
N ALA A 6 -10.58 -2.41 -9.30
CA ALA A 6 -9.64 -3.48 -9.65
C ALA A 6 -8.24 -2.93 -9.94
N VAL A 7 -8.17 -1.83 -10.69
CA VAL A 7 -6.90 -1.13 -11.00
C VAL A 7 -6.27 -0.58 -9.72
N THR A 8 -7.07 0.00 -8.82
CA THR A 8 -6.58 0.54 -7.55
C THR A 8 -6.01 -0.56 -6.65
N GLN A 9 -6.64 -1.74 -6.63
CA GLN A 9 -6.14 -2.89 -5.87
C GLN A 9 -4.83 -3.45 -6.42
N GLU A 10 -4.68 -3.51 -7.75
CA GLU A 10 -3.44 -3.95 -8.40
C GLU A 10 -2.26 -3.01 -8.06
N ILE A 11 -2.51 -1.70 -8.08
CA ILE A 11 -1.51 -0.69 -7.71
C ILE A 11 -1.14 -0.79 -6.22
N ALA A 12 -2.14 -1.03 -5.34
CA ALA A 12 -1.89 -1.22 -3.92
C ALA A 12 -1.04 -2.48 -3.64
N ALA A 13 -1.32 -3.60 -4.33
CA ALA A 13 -0.54 -4.82 -4.21
C ALA A 13 0.93 -4.59 -4.60
N ALA A 14 1.18 -3.94 -5.73
CA ALA A 14 2.53 -3.59 -6.16
C ALA A 14 3.27 -2.67 -5.15
N HIS A 15 2.56 -1.78 -4.45
CA HIS A 15 3.15 -0.94 -3.41
C HIS A 15 3.52 -1.73 -2.14
N TYR A 16 2.67 -2.68 -1.74
CA TYR A 16 2.95 -3.52 -0.57
C TYR A 16 4.13 -4.47 -0.83
N ASP A 17 4.27 -4.99 -2.05
CA ASP A 17 5.39 -5.84 -2.47
C ASP A 17 6.69 -5.07 -2.80
N ASP A 18 6.73 -3.76 -2.54
CA ASP A 18 7.87 -2.86 -2.84
C ASP A 18 8.26 -2.83 -4.33
N GLU A 19 7.34 -3.19 -5.24
CA GLU A 19 7.56 -3.17 -6.69
C GLU A 19 7.48 -1.76 -7.28
N ILE A 20 6.80 -0.83 -6.60
CA ILE A 20 6.68 0.58 -7.00
C ILE A 20 7.05 1.53 -5.85
N THR A 21 7.69 2.65 -6.20
CA THR A 21 8.06 3.69 -5.22
C THR A 21 6.86 4.55 -4.83
N ILE A 22 6.98 5.28 -3.71
CA ILE A 22 5.94 6.22 -3.26
C ILE A 22 5.66 7.33 -4.28
N ASP A 23 6.67 7.75 -5.04
CA ASP A 23 6.53 8.76 -6.09
C ASP A 23 5.70 8.22 -7.25
N GLN A 24 5.95 6.97 -7.68
CA GLN A 24 5.18 6.28 -8.71
C GLN A 24 3.74 5.99 -8.27
N LEU A 25 3.56 5.60 -7.00
CA LEU A 25 2.23 5.41 -6.42
C LEU A 25 1.43 6.73 -6.47
N THR A 26 2.07 7.84 -6.12
CA THR A 26 1.44 9.17 -6.11
C THR A 26 1.00 9.60 -7.51
N GLU A 27 1.77 9.30 -8.55
CA GLU A 27 1.38 9.57 -9.94
C GLU A 27 0.18 8.73 -10.40
N LEU A 28 0.02 7.52 -9.87
CA LEU A 28 -1.02 6.57 -10.29
C LEU A 28 -2.36 6.76 -9.56
N VAL A 29 -2.35 7.06 -8.27
CA VAL A 29 -3.57 7.15 -7.44
C VAL A 29 -3.82 8.52 -6.80
N GLY A 30 -2.88 9.46 -6.98
CA GLY A 30 -2.90 10.77 -6.35
C GLY A 30 -2.37 10.78 -4.93
N ALA A 31 -2.02 11.98 -4.43
CA ALA A 31 -1.35 12.16 -3.14
C ALA A 31 -2.17 11.69 -1.93
N GLU A 32 -3.49 11.88 -1.96
CA GLU A 32 -4.37 11.45 -0.85
C GLU A 32 -4.41 9.92 -0.73
N THR A 33 -4.66 9.23 -1.84
CA THR A 33 -4.71 7.76 -1.87
C THR A 33 -3.34 7.16 -1.56
N ALA A 34 -2.26 7.74 -2.11
CA ALA A 34 -0.90 7.29 -1.83
C ALA A 34 -0.54 7.44 -0.35
N ALA A 35 -0.92 8.55 0.28
CA ALA A 35 -0.70 8.75 1.72
C ALA A 35 -1.49 7.73 2.56
N ASN A 36 -2.74 7.44 2.20
CA ASN A 36 -3.55 6.43 2.88
C ASN A 36 -2.91 5.04 2.77
N LEU A 37 -2.46 4.64 1.58
CA LEU A 37 -1.78 3.35 1.35
C LEU A 37 -0.45 3.24 2.10
N TRP A 38 0.32 4.32 2.14
CA TRP A 38 1.59 4.37 2.88
C TRP A 38 1.40 4.23 4.39
N VAL A 39 0.41 4.94 4.96
CA VAL A 39 0.05 4.82 6.38
C VAL A 39 -0.46 3.41 6.71
N LEU A 40 -1.18 2.76 5.79
CA LEU A 40 -1.60 1.36 5.94
C LEU A 40 -0.41 0.40 5.90
N LYS A 41 0.56 0.62 5.00
CA LYS A 41 1.79 -0.20 4.92
C LYS A 41 2.58 -0.14 6.23
N GLN A 42 2.80 1.06 6.77
CA GLN A 42 3.49 1.26 8.05
C GLN A 42 2.78 0.57 9.23
N GLN A 43 1.45 0.62 9.29
CA GLN A 43 0.70 -0.10 10.31
C GLN A 43 0.85 -1.61 10.14
N LEU A 44 0.80 -2.11 8.89
CA LEU A 44 0.98 -3.52 8.62
C LEU A 44 2.39 -3.98 9.01
N ASP A 45 3.44 -3.20 8.73
CA ASP A 45 4.80 -3.48 9.17
C ASP A 45 4.91 -3.46 10.70
N GLU A 46 4.32 -2.49 11.39
CA GLU A 46 4.34 -2.42 12.86
C GLU A 46 3.58 -3.59 13.51
N ASP A 47 2.36 -3.88 13.04
CA ASP A 47 1.57 -5.03 13.48
C ASP A 47 2.24 -6.36 13.13
N PHE A 48 2.83 -6.50 11.93
CA PHE A 48 3.55 -7.70 11.50
C PHE A 48 4.80 -7.93 12.32
N VAL A 49 5.58 -6.88 12.58
CA VAL A 49 6.75 -6.95 13.47
C VAL A 49 6.33 -7.38 14.86
N ASN A 50 5.21 -6.87 15.38
CA ASN A 50 4.71 -7.23 16.70
C ASN A 50 4.20 -8.69 16.75
N GLU A 51 3.51 -9.17 15.71
CA GLU A 51 3.05 -10.56 15.60
C GLU A 51 4.20 -11.57 15.48
N VAL A 52 5.27 -11.21 14.75
CA VAL A 52 6.47 -12.06 14.61
C VAL A 52 7.38 -11.99 15.85
N ALA A 53 7.43 -10.86 16.56
CA ALA A 53 8.26 -10.70 17.74
C ALA A 53 7.76 -11.49 18.97
N ASP A 54 6.48 -11.88 19.00
CA ASP A 54 5.85 -12.67 20.08
C ASP A 54 5.84 -14.20 19.80
N ALA A 55 6.53 -14.68 18.75
CA ALA A 55 6.59 -16.10 18.34
C ALA A 55 7.81 -16.89 18.88
#